data_AF-A0A8T6NF05-F1
#
_entry.id   AF-A0A8T6NF05-F1
#
_cell.length_a   1.000
_cell.length_b   1.000
_cell.length_c   1.000
_cell.angle_alpha   90.00
_cell.angle_beta   90.00
_cell.angle_gamma   90.00
#
_symmetry.space_group_name_H-M   'P 1'
#
loop_
_entity.id
_entity.type
_entity.pdbx_description
1 polymer ?
#
loop_
_entity_poly.entity_id
_entity_poly.type
_entity_poly.pdbx_seq_one_letter_code
_entity_poly.pdbx_strand_id
1 'polypeptide(L)' 'MEHYDICVIGGGPSGYAAAMRAIDFGKKVILIEKGKVGGAAIYDGALTSKTTWEIASRVSSINEMLEAQGRKLFDL' A
#
# COMPACT_ATOMS: atom_id res chain seq x y z
N MET A 1 28.88 -20.69 -1.76
CA MET A 1 27.44 -20.41 -1.61
C MET A 1 27.25 -19.57 -0.37
N GLU A 2 26.40 -18.55 -0.42
CA GLU A 2 26.02 -17.83 0.79
C GLU A 2 24.97 -18.63 1.57
N HIS A 3 25.19 -18.80 2.87
CA HIS A 3 24.19 -19.36 3.78
C HIS A 3 23.31 -18.24 4.33
N TYR A 4 22.02 -18.53 4.48
CA TYR A 4 21.00 -17.69 5.13
C TYR A 4 20.25 -18.55 6.15
N ASP A 5 19.85 -17.94 7.27
CA ASP A 5 19.08 -18.61 8.31
C ASP A 5 17.60 -18.71 7.94
N ILE A 6 17.08 -17.70 7.23
CA ILE A 6 15.66 -17.58 6.89
C ILE A 6 15.51 -17.09 5.44
N CYS A 7 14.63 -17.75 4.69
CA CYS A 7 14.20 -17.32 3.36
C CYS A 7 12.72 -16.90 3.41
N VAL A 8 12.44 -15.65 3.05
CA VAL A 8 11.08 -15.10 2.95
C VAL A 8 10.72 -14.96 1.48
N ILE A 9 9.59 -15.57 1.08
CA ILE A 9 9.07 -15.47 -0.29
C ILE A 9 7.84 -14.56 -0.26
N GLY A 10 7.94 -13.45 -0.97
CA GLY A 10 6.96 -12.36 -0.97
C GLY A 10 7.37 -11.24 -0.01
N GLY A 11 7.47 -10.03 -0.55
CA GLY A 11 7.75 -8.77 0.14
C GLY A 11 6.49 -7.96 0.43
N GLY A 12 5.33 -8.60 0.58
CA GLY A 12 4.10 -7.98 1.09
C GLY A 12 4.16 -7.67 2.60
N PRO A 13 3.08 -7.15 3.20
CA PRO A 13 3.03 -6.72 4.61
C PRO A 13 3.57 -7.76 5.60
N SER A 14 3.17 -9.02 5.45
CA SER A 14 3.65 -10.12 6.30
C SER A 14 5.11 -10.48 6.03
N GLY A 15 5.53 -10.44 4.76
CA GLY A 15 6.86 -10.86 4.33
C GLY A 15 7.96 -9.94 4.84
N TYR A 16 7.87 -8.65 4.55
CA TYR A 16 8.88 -7.71 5.04
C TYR A 16 8.82 -7.58 6.57
N ALA A 17 7.65 -7.70 7.21
CA ALA A 17 7.54 -7.72 8.67
C ALA A 17 8.23 -8.95 9.29
N ALA A 18 8.04 -10.14 8.73
CA ALA A 18 8.73 -11.35 9.17
C ALA A 18 10.25 -11.25 8.96
N ALA A 19 10.69 -10.72 7.82
CA ALA A 19 12.10 -10.50 7.54
C ALA A 19 12.74 -9.52 8.53
N MET A 20 12.09 -8.37 8.80
CA MET A 20 12.57 -7.41 9.81
C MET A 20 12.64 -8.04 11.20
N ARG A 21 11.60 -8.79 11.59
CA ARG A 21 11.60 -9.45 12.90
C ARG A 21 12.71 -10.50 13.03
N ALA A 22 13.02 -11.22 11.96
CA ALA A 22 14.15 -12.15 11.94
C ALA A 22 15.51 -11.43 12.05
N ILE A 23 15.65 -10.26 11.41
CA ILE A 23 16.83 -9.40 11.55
C ILE A 23 16.98 -8.91 13.00
N ASP A 24 15.90 -8.56 13.69
CA ASP A 24 15.92 -8.17 15.11
C ASP A 24 16.54 -9.25 16.01
N PHE A 25 16.40 -10.53 15.63
CA PHE A 25 17.00 -11.68 16.32
C PHE A 25 18.38 -12.08 15.80
N GLY A 26 19.04 -11.21 15.02
CA GLY A 26 20.39 -11.42 14.49
C GLY A 26 20.48 -12.49 13.42
N LYS A 27 19.36 -12.83 12.76
CA LYS A 27 19.34 -13.83 11.68
C LYS A 27 19.76 -13.21 10.36
N LYS A 28 20.52 -13.96 9.56
CA LYS A 28 20.82 -13.60 8.17
C LYS A 28 19.64 -14.00 7.28
N VAL A 29 18.92 -13.01 6.76
CA VAL A 29 17.66 -13.22 6.02
C VAL A 29 17.84 -12.92 4.53
N ILE A 30 17.24 -13.73 3.68
CA ILE A 30 17.00 -13.42 2.27
C ILE A 30 15.50 -13.23 2.04
N LEU A 31 15.11 -12.12 1.41
CA LEU A 31 13.74 -11.84 0.99
C LEU A 31 13.69 -11.80 -0.53
N ILE A 32 12.76 -12.54 -1.11
CA ILE A 32 12.56 -12.64 -2.56
C ILE A 32 11.18 -12.09 -2.89
N GLU A 33 11.14 -11.00 -3.65
CA GLU A 33 9.91 -10.39 -4.16
C GLU A 33 9.98 -10.29 -5.68
N LYS A 34 8.91 -10.68 -6.37
CA LYS A 34 8.83 -10.67 -7.83
C LYS A 34 8.51 -9.27 -8.37
N GLY A 35 7.64 -8.54 -7.69
CA GLY A 35 7.16 -7.22 -8.03
C GLY A 35 7.77 -6.13 -7.14
N LYS A 36 6.90 -5.31 -6.54
CA LYS A 36 7.31 -4.20 -5.69
C LYS A 36 7.18 -4.57 -4.21
N VAL A 37 8.21 -4.24 -3.42
CA VAL A 37 8.20 -4.41 -1.96
C VAL A 37 7.07 -3.56 -1.36
N GLY A 38 6.26 -4.16 -0.48
CA GLY A 38 5.04 -3.59 0.06
C GLY A 38 3.78 -4.35 -0.36
N GLY A 39 3.82 -4.98 -1.54
CA GLY A 39 2.72 -5.77 -2.08
C GLY A 39 1.38 -5.00 -2.10
N ALA A 40 0.29 -5.74 -1.94
CA ALA A 40 -1.06 -5.18 -1.96
C ALA A 40 -1.33 -4.16 -0.85
N ALA A 41 -0.59 -4.19 0.27
CA ALA A 41 -0.80 -3.18 1.32
C ALA A 41 -0.53 -1.76 0.80
N ILE A 42 0.49 -1.59 -0.04
CA ILE A 42 0.94 -0.30 -0.57
C ILE A 42 0.35 0.00 -1.95
N TYR A 43 0.37 -0.96 -2.88
CA TYR A 43 0.10 -0.66 -4.29
C TYR A 43 -1.35 -0.95 -4.70
N ASP A 44 -1.87 -2.11 -4.33
CA ASP A 44 -3.13 -2.64 -4.89
C ASP A 44 -4.12 -3.06 -3.80
N GLY A 45 -4.24 -2.25 -2.74
CA GLY A 45 -5.08 -2.61 -1.60
C GLY A 45 -5.32 -1.44 -0.66
N ALA A 46 -5.08 -1.65 0.64
CA ALA A 46 -5.59 -0.76 1.67
C ALA A 46 -5.16 0.70 1.49
N LEU A 47 -3.87 0.98 1.26
CA LEU A 47 -3.39 2.36 1.09
C LEU A 47 -4.03 3.03 -0.13
N THR A 48 -3.90 2.44 -1.32
CA THR A 48 -4.48 2.98 -2.56
C THR A 48 -5.99 3.17 -2.46
N SER A 49 -6.70 2.15 -1.95
CA SER A 49 -8.16 2.21 -1.80
C SER A 49 -8.60 3.37 -0.90
N LYS A 50 -7.87 3.63 0.19
CA LYS A 50 -8.21 4.72 1.11
C LYS A 50 -7.86 6.09 0.54
N THR A 51 -6.74 6.22 -0.17
CA THR A 51 -6.39 7.45 -0.89
C THR A 51 -7.45 7.80 -1.92
N THR A 52 -7.87 6.83 -2.74
CA THR A 52 -8.92 7.05 -3.74
C THR A 52 -10.26 7.35 -3.11
N TRP A 53 -10.63 6.67 -2.03
CA TRP A 53 -11.87 6.95 -1.29
C TRP A 53 -11.90 8.39 -0.76
N GLU A 54 -10.80 8.89 -0.19
CA GLU A 54 -10.72 10.26 0.32
C GLU A 54 -10.86 11.28 -0.81
N ILE A 55 -10.21 11.04 -1.96
CA ILE A 55 -10.33 11.91 -3.14
C ILE A 55 -11.77 11.91 -3.64
N ALA A 56 -12.38 10.73 -3.81
CA ALA A 56 -13.76 10.59 -4.26
C ALA A 56 -14.74 11.27 -3.30
N SER A 57 -14.55 11.10 -1.98
CA SER A 57 -15.36 11.75 -0.96
C SER A 57 -15.26 13.28 -1.05
N ARG A 58 -14.07 13.83 -1.25
CA ARG A 58 -13.88 15.28 -1.39
C ARG A 58 -14.54 15.83 -2.66
N VAL A 59 -14.37 15.13 -3.78
CA VAL A 59 -15.02 15.51 -5.05
C VAL A 59 -16.54 15.48 -4.91
N SER A 60 -17.10 14.46 -4.24
CA SER A 60 -18.54 14.38 -3.96
C SER A 60 -19.04 15.59 -3.17
N SER A 61 -18.38 15.92 -2.06
CA SER A 61 -18.76 17.06 -1.23
C SER A 61 -18.65 18.39 -1.96
N ILE A 62 -17.62 18.57 -2.80
CA ILE A 62 -17.47 19.77 -3.64
C ILE A 62 -18.61 19.85 -4.66
N ASN A 63 -18.96 18.74 -5.30
CA ASN A 63 -20.03 18.69 -6.29
C ASN A 63 -21.41 19.02 -5.70
N GLU A 64 -21.71 18.53 -4.50
CA GLU A 64 -22.92 18.90 -3.75
C GLU A 64 -23.00 20.42 -3.51
N MET A 65 -21.87 21.05 -3.17
CA MET A 65 -21.81 22.51 -2.99
C MET A 65 -21.96 23.29 -4.31
N LEU A 66 -21.37 22.80 -5.40
CA LEU A 66 -21.48 23.43 -6.72
C LEU A 66 -22.91 23.37 -7.25
N GLU A 67 -23.56 22.22 -7.11
CA GLU A 67 -24.96 22.01 -7.50
C GLU A 67 -25.90 22.95 -6.73
N ALA A 68 -25.72 23.08 -5.42
CA ALA A 68 -26.50 24.01 -4.58
C ALA A 68 -26.34 25.48 -5.01
N GLN A 69 -25.25 25.83 -5.71
CA GLN A 69 -25.01 27.16 -6.26
C GLN A 69 -25.40 27.29 -7.74
N GLY A 70 -26.01 26.27 -8.34
CA GLY A 70 -26.35 26.23 -9.77
C GLY A 70 -25.11 26.27 -10.69
N ARG A 71 -23.95 25.85 -10.18
CA ARG A 71 -22.69 25.78 -10.95
C ARG A 71 -22.54 24.40 -11.58
N LYS A 72 -21.74 24.34 -12.66
CA LYS A 72 -21.34 23.08 -13.29
C LYS A 72 -20.55 22.23 -12.29
N LEU A 73 -20.81 20.92 -12.27
CA LEU A 73 -20.06 19.95 -11.48
C LEU A 73 -18.58 19.90 -11.90
N PHE A 74 -17.73 19.59 -10.94
CA PHE A 74 -16.33 19.27 -11.15
C PHE A 74 -16.21 17.91 -11.86
N ASP A 75 -15.42 17.89 -12.92
CA ASP A 75 -15.15 16.74 -13.77
C ASP A 75 -13.64 16.70 -14.04
N LEU A 76 -13.04 15.50 -13.94
CA LEU A 76 -11.58 15.27 -14.00
C LEU A 76 -11.11 14.89 -15.41
#